data_AF-A0A9X2N6Q2-F1
#
_entry.id   AF-A0A9X2N6Q2-F1
#
_cell.length_a   1.000
_cell.length_b   1.000
_cell.length_c   1.000
_cell.angle_alpha   90.00
_cell.angle_beta   90.00
_cell.angle_gamma   90.00
#
_symmetry.space_group_name_H-M   'P 1'
#
loop_
_entity.id
_entity.type
_entity.pdbx_description
1 polymer ?
#
loop_
_entity_poly.entity_id
_entity_poly.type
_entity_poly.pdbx_seq_one_letter_code
_entity_poly.pdbx_strand_id
1 'polypeptide(L)'
;MKSSELTIGQLGRRFGLATHVLRHWESVGLLAPARDAGGQRRYGEDDLFRIALILMSKEVGVGLRDVAEFLASGGDKTVLRRHLGVLERRIEEAQAAKELIEHALECPLKLEDCPHAPAEITARIPPP
;
A
#
# COMPACT_ATOMS: atom_id res chain seq x y z
N MET A 1 -5.10 -5.99 -29.92
CA MET A 1 -3.64 -6.13 -29.74
C MET A 1 -3.37 -7.53 -29.21
N LYS A 2 -2.30 -8.20 -29.67
CA LYS A 2 -2.00 -9.59 -29.26
C LYS A 2 -1.55 -9.59 -27.79
N SER A 3 -2.43 -9.98 -26.86
CA SER A 3 -2.06 -10.25 -25.46
C SER A 3 -0.99 -11.34 -25.46
N SER A 4 0.25 -10.95 -25.19
CA SER A 4 1.32 -11.90 -24.90
C SER A 4 1.11 -12.41 -23.47
N GLU A 5 0.27 -13.43 -23.35
CA GLU A 5 -0.02 -14.01 -22.04
C GLU A 5 1.26 -14.61 -21.43
N LEU A 6 1.61 -14.11 -20.26
CA LEU A 6 2.85 -14.49 -19.58
C LEU A 6 2.64 -15.79 -18.80
N THR A 7 3.70 -16.56 -18.61
CA THR A 7 3.77 -17.58 -17.55
C THR A 7 4.04 -16.93 -16.20
N ILE A 8 3.78 -17.65 -15.10
CA ILE A 8 4.06 -17.14 -13.75
C ILE A 8 5.55 -16.77 -13.55
N GLY A 9 6.46 -17.49 -14.20
CA GLY A 9 7.90 -17.21 -14.14
C GLY A 9 8.28 -15.95 -14.90
N GLN A 10 7.68 -15.71 -16.07
CA GLN A 10 7.87 -14.46 -16.82
C GLN A 10 7.26 -13.27 -16.07
N LEU A 11 6.07 -13.46 -15.48
CA LEU A 11 5.40 -12.45 -14.68
C LEU A 11 6.23 -12.07 -13.44
N GLY A 12 6.73 -13.07 -12.71
CA GLY A 12 7.59 -12.88 -11.55
C GLY A 12 8.85 -12.09 -11.91
N ARG A 13 9.55 -12.48 -12.99
CA ARG A 13 10.72 -11.74 -13.47
C ARG A 13 10.41 -10.30 -13.85
N ARG A 14 9.26 -10.06 -14.50
CA ARG A 14 8.85 -8.72 -14.95
C ARG A 14 8.62 -7.75 -13.79
N PHE A 15 8.07 -8.24 -12.68
CA PHE A 15 7.76 -7.42 -11.50
C PHE A 15 8.75 -7.58 -10.34
N GLY A 16 9.82 -8.35 -10.52
CA GLY A 16 10.75 -8.66 -9.42
C GLY A 16 10.12 -9.46 -8.27
N LEU A 17 9.04 -10.22 -8.56
CA LEU A 17 8.28 -10.97 -7.57
C LEU A 17 8.63 -12.45 -7.60
N ALA A 18 8.77 -13.06 -6.42
CA ALA A 18 8.87 -14.50 -6.31
C ALA A 18 7.54 -15.16 -6.73
N THR A 19 7.61 -16.30 -7.43
CA THR A 19 6.42 -16.98 -7.95
C THR A 19 5.44 -17.41 -6.85
N HIS A 20 5.92 -17.69 -5.64
CA HIS A 20 5.05 -18.00 -4.50
C HIS A 20 4.18 -16.81 -4.06
N VAL A 21 4.67 -15.57 -4.23
CA VAL A 21 3.89 -14.35 -3.95
C VAL A 21 2.73 -14.23 -4.93
N LEU A 22 2.99 -14.46 -6.22
CA LEU A 22 1.96 -14.46 -7.26
C LEU A 22 0.91 -15.57 -7.02
N ARG A 23 1.35 -16.78 -6.62
CA ARG A 23 0.44 -17.87 -6.23
C ARG A 23 -0.39 -17.53 -5.00
N HIS A 24 0.20 -16.84 -4.04
CA HIS A 24 -0.53 -16.36 -2.88
C HIS A 24 -1.61 -15.35 -3.31
N TRP A 25 -1.29 -14.39 -4.19
CA TRP A 25 -2.26 -13.44 -4.71
C TRP A 25 -3.39 -14.11 -5.50
N GLU A 26 -3.12 -15.15 -6.29
CA GLU A 26 -4.17 -15.99 -6.87
C GLU A 26 -5.05 -16.64 -5.79
N SER A 27 -4.45 -17.20 -4.74
CA SER A 27 -5.19 -17.89 -3.67
C SER A 27 -6.13 -16.98 -2.89
N VAL A 28 -5.79 -15.69 -2.79
CA VAL A 28 -6.64 -14.67 -2.14
C VAL A 28 -7.51 -13.91 -3.15
N GLY A 29 -7.59 -14.37 -4.41
CA GLY A 29 -8.49 -13.83 -5.43
C GLY A 29 -8.04 -12.52 -6.08
N LEU A 30 -6.79 -12.10 -5.87
CA LEU A 30 -6.24 -10.87 -6.45
C LEU A 30 -5.80 -11.02 -7.91
N LEU A 31 -5.49 -12.24 -8.33
CA LEU A 31 -5.14 -12.58 -9.71
C LEU A 31 -6.04 -13.72 -10.17
N ALA A 32 -6.48 -13.65 -11.43
CA ALA A 32 -7.39 -14.62 -12.02
C ALA A 32 -6.90 -15.00 -13.42
N PRO A 33 -5.74 -15.68 -13.53
CA PRO A 33 -5.15 -16.00 -14.83
C PRO A 33 -6.04 -16.94 -15.63
N ALA A 34 -6.08 -16.73 -16.94
CA ALA A 34 -6.65 -17.68 -17.88
C ALA A 34 -5.82 -18.97 -17.89
N ARG A 35 -6.41 -20.03 -18.45
CA ARG A 35 -5.68 -21.27 -18.77
C ARG A 35 -5.65 -21.47 -20.27
N ASP A 36 -4.48 -21.82 -20.80
CA ASP A 36 -4.37 -22.22 -22.20
C ASP A 36 -4.96 -23.62 -22.45
N ALA A 37 -4.97 -24.04 -23.72
CA ALA A 37 -5.47 -25.36 -24.13
C ALA A 37 -4.73 -26.54 -23.46
N GLY A 38 -3.51 -26.31 -22.95
CA GLY A 38 -2.73 -27.29 -22.19
C GLY A 38 -2.95 -27.22 -20.68
N GLY A 39 -3.86 -26.38 -20.21
CA GLY A 39 -4.18 -26.19 -18.79
C GLY A 39 -3.17 -25.35 -18.02
N GLN A 40 -2.20 -24.71 -18.69
CA GLN A 40 -1.19 -23.86 -18.04
C GLN A 40 -1.73 -22.46 -17.79
N ARG A 41 -1.33 -21.86 -16.65
CA ARG A 41 -1.72 -20.49 -16.29
C ARG A 41 -1.09 -19.46 -17.21
N ARG A 42 -1.90 -18.52 -17.64
CA ARG A 42 -1.59 -17.44 -18.58
C ARG A 42 -2.09 -16.12 -18.01
N TYR A 43 -1.17 -15.19 -17.80
CA TYR A 43 -1.47 -13.89 -17.19
C TYR A 43 -1.55 -12.81 -18.27
N GLY A 44 -2.69 -12.15 -18.33
CA GLY A 44 -3.00 -11.12 -19.33
C GLY A 44 -2.81 -9.70 -18.81
N GLU A 45 -3.14 -8.71 -19.64
CA GLU A 45 -3.00 -7.28 -19.30
C GLU A 45 -3.72 -6.91 -18.00
N ASP A 46 -4.88 -7.50 -17.72
CA ASP A 46 -5.61 -7.25 -16.47
C ASP A 46 -4.82 -7.71 -15.23
N ASP A 47 -4.13 -8.85 -15.30
CA ASP A 47 -3.28 -9.32 -14.20
C ASP A 47 -2.08 -8.39 -13.99
N LEU A 48 -1.49 -7.88 -15.08
CA LEU A 48 -0.40 -6.91 -15.02
C LEU A 48 -0.86 -5.62 -14.34
N PHE A 49 -2.04 -5.11 -14.72
CA PHE A 49 -2.64 -3.93 -14.10
C PHE A 49 -2.90 -4.15 -12.61
N ARG A 50 -3.48 -5.30 -12.23
CA ARG A 50 -3.71 -5.65 -10.82
C ARG A 50 -2.42 -5.70 -10.02
N ILE A 51 -1.36 -6.31 -10.55
CA ILE A 51 -0.04 -6.35 -9.89
C ILE A 51 0.53 -4.95 -9.70
N ALA A 52 0.50 -4.12 -10.73
CA ALA A 52 1.00 -2.74 -10.64
C ALA A 52 0.23 -1.93 -9.58
N LEU A 53 -1.10 -2.10 -9.51
CA LEU A 53 -1.93 -1.46 -8.49
C LEU A 53 -1.57 -1.93 -7.08
N ILE A 54 -1.43 -3.25 -6.87
CA ILE A 54 -1.05 -3.81 -5.57
C ILE A 54 0.31 -3.26 -5.11
N LEU A 55 1.29 -3.17 -6.01
CA LEU A 55 2.62 -2.63 -5.68
C LEU A 55 2.55 -1.14 -5.32
N MET A 56 1.87 -0.33 -6.13
CA MET A 56 1.68 1.10 -5.86
C MET A 56 0.98 1.34 -4.52
N SER A 57 -0.07 0.57 -4.22
CA SER A 57 -0.79 0.67 -2.95
C SER A 57 0.09 0.32 -1.75
N LYS A 58 0.96 -0.68 -1.86
CA LYS A 58 1.89 -1.04 -0.78
C LYS A 58 2.90 0.07 -0.49
N GLU A 59 3.38 0.80 -1.50
CA GLU A 59 4.34 1.90 -1.33
C GLU A 59 3.77 3.04 -0.49
N VAL A 60 2.47 3.33 -0.62
CA VAL A 60 1.77 4.35 0.18
C VAL A 60 1.18 3.78 1.48
N GLY A 61 1.48 2.52 1.81
CA GLY A 61 1.04 1.85 3.02
C GLY A 61 -0.46 1.53 3.06
N VAL A 62 -1.10 1.40 1.90
CA VAL A 62 -2.43 0.79 1.76
C VAL A 62 -2.26 -0.73 1.83
N GLY A 63 -3.10 -1.38 2.64
CA GLY A 63 -3.00 -2.81 2.88
C GLY A 63 -3.39 -3.66 1.67
N LEU A 64 -2.94 -4.91 1.62
CA LEU A 64 -3.33 -5.84 0.55
C LEU A 64 -4.85 -6.10 0.53
N ARG A 65 -5.49 -6.10 1.70
CA ARG A 65 -6.94 -6.30 1.88
C ARG A 65 -7.75 -5.19 1.22
N ASP A 66 -7.27 -3.97 1.36
CA ASP A 66 -7.87 -2.76 0.80
C ASP A 66 -7.86 -2.79 -0.73
N VAL A 67 -6.72 -3.18 -1.32
CA VAL A 67 -6.62 -3.39 -2.77
C VAL A 67 -7.54 -4.52 -3.23
N ALA A 68 -7.64 -5.59 -2.45
CA ALA A 68 -8.56 -6.69 -2.74
C ALA A 68 -10.02 -6.24 -2.77
N GLU A 69 -10.45 -5.42 -1.80
CA GLU A 69 -11.80 -4.85 -1.74
C GLU A 69 -12.09 -3.97 -2.98
N PHE A 70 -11.12 -3.15 -3.40
CA PHE A 70 -11.26 -2.31 -4.59
C PHE A 70 -11.34 -3.12 -5.89
N LEU A 71 -10.52 -4.16 -6.02
CA LEU A 71 -10.55 -5.03 -7.20
C LEU A 71 -11.85 -5.85 -7.25
N ALA A 72 -12.32 -6.33 -6.10
CA ALA A 72 -13.56 -7.09 -5.98
C ALA A 72 -14.82 -6.24 -6.25
N SER A 73 -14.78 -4.93 -5.96
CA SER A 73 -15.89 -4.02 -6.23
C SER A 73 -16.02 -3.61 -7.71
N GLY A 74 -15.16 -4.12 -8.59
CA GLY A 74 -15.15 -3.75 -10.00
C GLY A 74 -14.64 -2.33 -10.25
N GLY A 75 -13.79 -1.81 -9.35
CA GLY A 75 -13.26 -0.46 -9.44
C GLY A 75 -14.17 0.61 -8.83
N ASP A 76 -14.99 0.24 -7.85
CA ASP A 76 -15.80 1.21 -7.12
C ASP A 76 -14.90 2.23 -6.41
N LYS A 77 -15.02 3.49 -6.85
CA LYS A 77 -14.28 4.62 -6.30
C LYS A 77 -14.61 4.90 -4.84
N THR A 78 -15.71 4.39 -4.28
CA THR A 78 -16.02 4.53 -2.84
C THR A 78 -14.91 3.93 -1.98
N VAL A 79 -14.33 2.80 -2.40
CA VAL A 79 -13.21 2.15 -1.71
C VAL A 79 -11.96 3.05 -1.75
N LEU A 80 -11.63 3.60 -2.93
CA LEU A 80 -10.52 4.55 -3.06
C LEU A 80 -10.72 5.83 -2.25
N ARG A 81 -11.95 6.36 -2.16
CA ARG A 81 -12.25 7.53 -1.31
C ARG A 81 -12.01 7.23 0.16
N ARG A 82 -12.38 6.04 0.62
CA ARG A 82 -12.11 5.60 2.00
C ARG A 82 -10.60 5.53 2.27
N HIS A 83 -9.83 4.98 1.33
CA HIS A 83 -8.37 4.92 1.45
C HIS A 83 -7.72 6.30 1.38
N LEU A 84 -8.22 7.18 0.52
CA LEU A 84 -7.76 8.56 0.46
C LEU A 84 -7.91 9.24 1.83
N GLY A 85 -9.06 9.12 2.49
CA GLY A 85 -9.25 9.67 3.84
C GLY A 85 -8.35 9.04 4.92
N VAL A 86 -7.90 7.79 4.73
CA VAL A 86 -6.88 7.17 5.61
C VAL A 86 -5.51 7.77 5.34
N LEU A 87 -5.14 7.97 4.07
CA LEU A 87 -3.87 8.58 3.69
C LEU A 87 -3.79 10.04 4.12
N GLU A 88 -4.87 10.81 3.95
CA GLU A 88 -4.96 12.21 4.39
C GLU A 88 -4.69 12.33 5.89
N ARG A 89 -5.34 11.50 6.73
CA ARG A 89 -5.06 11.48 8.18
C ARG A 89 -3.61 11.15 8.52
N ARG A 90 -3.02 10.17 7.82
CA ARG A 90 -1.60 9.82 8.03
C ARG A 90 -0.65 10.94 7.61
N ILE A 91 -1.01 11.70 6.56
CA ILE A 91 -0.25 12.87 6.13
C ILE A 91 -0.34 13.96 7.20
N GLU A 92 -1.53 14.25 7.73
CA GLU A 92 -1.71 15.23 8.81
C GLU A 92 -0.87 14.86 10.05
N GLU A 93 -0.93 13.61 10.50
CA GLU A 93 -0.12 13.10 11.62
C GLU A 93 1.38 13.23 11.35
N ALA A 94 1.83 12.87 10.13
CA ALA A 94 3.23 12.96 9.76
C ALA A 94 3.71 14.42 9.62
N GLN A 95 2.85 15.34 9.15
CA GLN A 95 3.15 16.76 9.06
C GLN A 95 3.29 17.38 10.44
N ALA A 96 2.38 17.08 11.38
CA ALA A 96 2.49 17.53 12.77
C ALA A 96 3.79 17.06 13.44
N ALA A 97 4.14 15.78 13.25
CA ALA A 97 5.41 15.23 13.75
C ALA A 97 6.62 15.92 13.11
N LYS A 98 6.59 16.20 11.80
CA LYS A 98 7.64 16.93 11.10
C LYS A 98 7.80 18.34 11.66
N GLU A 99 6.72 19.09 11.84
CA GLU A 99 6.75 20.45 12.39
C GLU A 99 7.36 20.46 13.79
N LEU A 100 7.01 19.48 14.64
CA LEU A 100 7.61 19.33 15.96
C LEU A 100 9.13 19.07 15.88
N ILE A 101 9.56 18.19 14.97
CA ILE A 101 10.99 17.89 14.76
C ILE A 101 11.73 19.11 14.22
N GLU A 102 11.18 19.81 13.23
CA GLU A 102 11.77 21.04 12.69
C GLU A 102 11.93 22.10 13.78
N HIS A 103 10.91 22.28 14.62
CA HIS A 103 11.02 23.16 15.78
C HIS A 103 12.13 22.72 16.73
N ALA A 104 12.18 21.43 17.10
CA ALA A 104 13.17 20.91 18.04
C ALA A 104 14.61 21.07 17.54
N LEU A 105 14.84 21.03 16.23
CA LEU A 105 16.16 21.25 15.62
C LEU A 105 16.62 22.70 15.70
N GLU A 106 15.69 23.66 15.69
CA GLU A 106 15.99 25.11 15.74
C GLU A 106 15.86 25.69 17.16
N CYS A 107 15.28 24.94 18.09
CA CYS A 107 15.01 25.43 19.43
C CYS A 107 16.31 25.60 20.23
N PRO A 108 16.57 26.78 20.82
CA PRO A 108 17.72 26.99 21.70
C PRO A 108 17.53 26.39 23.09
N LEU A 109 16.32 25.95 23.43
CA LEU A 109 15.97 25.33 24.70
C LEU A 109 16.17 23.81 24.64
N LYS A 110 16.40 23.17 25.79
CA LYS A 110 16.34 21.71 25.88
C LYS A 110 14.91 21.23 25.63
N LEU A 111 14.77 20.03 25.07
CA LEU A 111 13.48 19.41 24.74
C LEU A 111 12.51 19.36 25.94
N GLU A 112 13.05 19.14 27.13
CA GLU A 112 12.35 19.10 28.42
C GLU A 112 11.85 20.47 28.92
N ASP A 113 12.47 21.56 28.46
CA ASP A 113 12.15 22.95 28.83
C ASP A 113 11.38 23.70 27.72
N CYS A 114 11.16 23.06 26.58
CA CYS A 114 10.55 23.69 25.42
C CYS A 114 9.01 23.75 25.55
N PRO A 115 8.39 24.95 25.52
CA PRO A 115 6.94 25.09 25.66
C PRO A 115 6.14 24.56 24.45
N HIS A 116 6.79 24.33 23.31
CA HIS A 116 6.19 23.71 22.12
C HIS A 116 6.31 22.17 22.14
N ALA A 117 7.14 21.62 23.03
CA ALA A 117 7.38 20.18 23.11
C ALA A 117 6.28 19.33 23.78
N PRO A 118 5.26 19.81 24.53
CA PRO A 118 4.39 18.85 25.22
C PRO A 118 2.89 19.15 25.14
N ALA A 119 2.26 18.66 24.07
CA ALA A 119 0.89 18.13 24.14
C ALA A 119 0.88 16.65 23.73
N GLU A 120 1.50 16.30 22.60
CA GLU A 120 1.53 14.90 22.11
C GLU A 120 2.45 13.97 22.91
N ILE A 121 3.59 14.45 23.41
CA ILE A 121 4.51 13.62 24.22
C ILE A 121 3.85 13.29 25.56
N THR A 122 3.30 14.30 26.24
CA THR A 122 2.63 14.15 27.54
C THR A 122 1.35 13.33 27.44
N ALA A 123 0.58 13.46 26.36
CA ALA A 123 -0.63 12.66 26.14
C ALA A 123 -0.35 11.16 25.90
N ARG A 124 0.90 10.79 25.56
CA ARG A 124 1.35 9.39 25.42
C ARG A 124 1.92 8.81 26.71
N ILE A 125 2.08 9.61 27.77
CA ILE A 125 2.48 9.11 29.10
C ILE A 125 1.23 8.53 29.77
N PRO A 126 1.16 7.20 30.02
CA PRO A 126 0.04 6.62 30.75
C PRO A 126 -0.03 7.19 32.18
N PRO A 127 -1.22 7.40 32.75
CA PRO A 127 -1.36 7.89 34.12
C PRO A 127 -0.73 6.91 35.13
N PRO A 128 -0.32 7.40 36.32
CA PRO A 128 0.32 6.59 37.37
C PRO A 128 -0.59 5.46 37.89
#